data_AF-A0A3B3T5Y0-F1
#
_entry.id   AF-A0A3B3T5Y0-F1
#
_cell.length_a   1.000
_cell.length_b   1.000
_cell.length_c   1.000
_cell.angle_alpha   90.00
_cell.angle_beta   90.00
_cell.angle_gamma   90.00
#
_symmetry.space_group_name_H-M   'P 1'
#
loop_
_entity.id
_entity.type
_entity.pdbx_description
1 polymer ?
#
loop_
_entity_poly.entity_id
_entity_poly.type
_entity_poly.pdbx_seq_one_letter_code
_entity_poly.pdbx_strand_id
1 'polypeptide(L)'
;MAPKQDPKPKFQEGERVLCFHGPLLYEAKCVKVNIKDKQVRYFIHYSGWNKNWDEWVPESRVLKYVDTNLQKQKELQKANQKTKKNKQKTPGAGEGASSGEMPQPPRKKRARVDPTVESEETFINRVEVKVKIPEELKPWLVDDWDLITRQKQLFHLPAKKNVDTILEDYANYKKSRGNSDNKEYAVNEVVAGIREYFNVMLGTQLLYKFERPQYAEILADHPDAPMSQVYGAPHLLRLFVRIGAMLAYTPLDEKSLALLLNYLQDFLKYLVKNSPTLFSATDYEVAPPEYHRKAV
;
A
#
# COMPACT_ATOMS: atom_id res chain seq x y z
N MET A 1 -33.63 -14.05 27.84
CA MET A 1 -32.61 -13.34 27.05
C MET A 1 -33.31 -12.64 25.90
N ALA A 2 -33.25 -11.31 25.82
CA ALA A 2 -33.82 -10.59 24.67
C ALA A 2 -33.01 -10.92 23.40
N PRO A 3 -33.66 -11.14 22.24
CA PRO A 3 -32.93 -11.39 20.99
C PRO A 3 -32.15 -10.12 20.61
N LYS A 4 -30.82 -10.25 20.48
CA LYS A 4 -29.95 -9.16 20.00
C LYS A 4 -30.26 -8.93 18.52
N GLN A 5 -30.89 -7.81 18.19
CA GLN A 5 -31.24 -7.43 16.82
C GLN A 5 -29.99 -7.20 15.95
N ASP A 6 -30.07 -7.60 14.69
CA ASP A 6 -29.07 -7.29 13.68
C ASP A 6 -28.99 -5.78 13.40
N PRO A 7 -27.80 -5.25 13.06
CA PRO A 7 -27.62 -3.84 12.77
C PRO A 7 -28.44 -3.42 11.55
N LYS A 8 -29.25 -2.37 11.70
CA LYS A 8 -30.06 -1.82 10.61
C LYS A 8 -29.18 -1.02 9.64
N PRO A 9 -29.23 -1.28 8.33
CA PRO A 9 -28.44 -0.54 7.34
C PRO A 9 -28.92 0.91 7.26
N LYS A 10 -27.97 1.86 7.24
CA LYS A 10 -28.22 3.30 7.08
C LYS A 10 -28.67 3.72 5.68
N PHE A 11 -28.33 2.94 4.65
CA PHE A 11 -28.62 3.24 3.24
C PHE A 11 -29.35 2.08 2.57
N GLN A 12 -30.13 2.38 1.52
CA GLN A 12 -30.90 1.38 0.78
C GLN A 12 -30.32 1.12 -0.62
N GLU A 13 -30.63 -0.04 -1.20
CA GLU A 13 -30.33 -0.32 -2.61
C GLU A 13 -31.06 0.69 -3.50
N GLY A 14 -30.34 1.22 -4.48
CA GLY A 14 -30.82 2.30 -5.34
C GLY A 14 -30.55 3.71 -4.82
N GLU A 15 -30.21 3.89 -3.54
CA GLU A 15 -30.05 5.20 -2.93
C GLU A 15 -28.83 5.96 -3.48
N ARG A 16 -29.03 7.25 -3.75
CA ARG A 16 -27.95 8.17 -4.14
C ARG A 16 -27.20 8.59 -2.89
N VAL A 17 -25.89 8.40 -2.91
CA VAL A 17 -25.01 8.60 -1.75
C VAL A 17 -23.75 9.35 -2.18
N LEU A 18 -22.98 9.81 -1.20
CA LEU A 18 -21.60 10.22 -1.40
C LEU A 18 -20.71 9.13 -0.82
N CYS A 19 -19.77 8.61 -1.60
CA CYS A 19 -18.85 7.57 -1.15
C CYS A 19 -17.41 8.07 -1.22
N PHE A 20 -16.64 7.79 -0.17
CA PHE A 20 -15.21 8.04 -0.17
C PHE A 20 -14.49 7.09 -1.11
N HIS A 21 -13.66 7.62 -2.00
CA HIS A 21 -12.65 6.88 -2.74
C HIS A 21 -11.32 7.62 -2.60
N GLY A 22 -10.38 7.03 -1.86
CA GLY A 22 -9.24 7.77 -1.33
C GLY A 22 -9.69 8.98 -0.47
N PRO A 23 -9.04 10.15 -0.56
CA PRO A 23 -9.32 11.30 0.29
C PRO A 23 -10.53 12.15 -0.16
N LEU A 24 -11.17 11.79 -1.26
CA LEU A 24 -12.24 12.58 -1.86
C LEU A 24 -13.58 11.85 -1.76
N LEU A 25 -14.64 12.64 -1.59
CA LEU A 25 -16.01 12.19 -1.72
C LEU A 25 -16.43 12.26 -3.18
N TYR A 26 -16.99 11.18 -3.68
CA TYR A 26 -17.57 11.09 -5.01
C TYR A 26 -19.05 10.81 -4.90
N GLU A 27 -19.80 11.31 -5.87
CA GLU A 27 -21.18 10.89 -6.03
C GLU A 27 -21.23 9.43 -6.46
N ALA A 28 -22.11 8.67 -5.82
CA ALA A 28 -22.24 7.25 -6.08
C ALA A 28 -23.66 6.76 -5.83
N LYS A 29 -23.92 5.52 -6.23
CA LYS A 29 -25.16 4.80 -6.00
C LYS A 29 -24.89 3.57 -5.14
N CYS A 30 -25.68 3.40 -4.08
CA CYS A 30 -25.73 2.14 -3.34
C CYS A 30 -26.44 1.11 -4.21
N VAL A 31 -25.72 0.11 -4.70
CA VAL A 31 -26.26 -0.91 -5.61
C VAL A 31 -26.78 -2.11 -4.83
N LYS A 32 -26.04 -2.56 -3.82
CA LYS A 32 -26.44 -3.69 -2.95
C LYS A 32 -26.13 -3.44 -1.49
N VAL A 33 -26.92 -4.01 -0.59
CA VAL A 33 -26.66 -4.02 0.86
C VAL A 33 -26.37 -5.45 1.32
N ASN A 34 -25.29 -5.65 2.07
CA ASN A 34 -24.97 -6.93 2.67
C ASN A 34 -24.74 -6.77 4.18
N ILE A 35 -25.36 -7.63 4.97
CA ILE A 35 -25.19 -7.68 6.42
C ILE A 35 -24.67 -9.07 6.74
N LYS A 36 -23.41 -9.15 7.17
CA LYS A 36 -22.76 -10.41 7.54
C LYS A 36 -21.93 -10.17 8.80
N ASP A 37 -21.99 -11.10 9.76
CA ASP A 37 -21.23 -11.02 11.02
C ASP A 37 -21.45 -9.70 11.79
N LYS A 38 -22.67 -9.16 11.74
CA LYS A 38 -23.04 -7.84 12.28
C LYS A 38 -22.26 -6.66 11.70
N GLN A 39 -21.69 -6.82 10.51
CA GLN A 39 -21.11 -5.74 9.73
C GLN A 39 -21.98 -5.46 8.52
N VAL A 40 -22.31 -4.18 8.32
CA VAL A 40 -23.03 -3.71 7.13
C VAL A 40 -22.02 -3.24 6.09
N ARG A 41 -22.13 -3.79 4.88
CA ARG A 41 -21.36 -3.38 3.70
C ARG A 41 -22.30 -2.99 2.58
N TYR A 42 -21.84 -2.06 1.76
CA TYR A 42 -22.57 -1.54 0.61
C TYR A 42 -21.76 -1.77 -0.65
N PHE A 43 -22.39 -2.30 -1.69
CA PHE A 43 -21.78 -2.38 -3.02
C PHE A 43 -22.02 -1.05 -3.71
N ILE A 44 -20.96 -0.31 -4.00
CA ILE A 44 -21.03 1.06 -4.49
C ILE A 44 -20.62 1.13 -5.95
N HIS A 45 -21.41 1.85 -6.74
CA HIS A 45 -21.06 2.27 -8.09
C HIS A 45 -20.84 3.78 -8.13
N TYR A 46 -19.65 4.23 -8.53
CA TYR A 46 -19.31 5.65 -8.60
C TYR A 46 -19.85 6.30 -9.88
N SER A 47 -20.56 7.42 -9.74
CA SER A 47 -21.16 8.13 -10.86
C SER A 47 -20.10 8.60 -11.85
N GLY A 48 -20.20 8.13 -13.10
CA GLY A 48 -19.27 8.47 -14.20
C GLY A 48 -18.00 7.63 -14.24
N TRP A 49 -17.89 6.59 -13.41
CA TRP A 49 -16.74 5.68 -13.39
C TRP A 49 -17.08 4.35 -14.09
N ASN A 50 -16.05 3.61 -14.50
CA ASN A 50 -16.22 2.28 -15.08
C ASN A 50 -16.62 1.27 -13.98
N LYS A 51 -17.50 0.30 -14.30
CA LYS A 51 -17.98 -0.76 -13.41
C LYS A 51 -16.88 -1.62 -12.78
N ASN A 52 -15.68 -1.68 -13.38
CA ASN A 52 -14.54 -2.36 -12.79
C ASN A 52 -14.04 -1.70 -11.48
N TRP A 53 -14.49 -0.49 -11.17
CA TRP A 53 -14.25 0.20 -9.90
C TRP A 53 -15.37 0.00 -8.87
N ASP A 54 -16.41 -0.78 -9.19
CA ASP A 54 -17.47 -1.10 -8.25
C ASP A 54 -16.91 -1.99 -7.14
N GLU A 55 -17.17 -1.62 -5.89
CA GLU A 55 -16.54 -2.27 -4.74
C GLU A 55 -17.51 -2.40 -3.56
N TRP A 56 -17.27 -3.41 -2.72
CA TRP A 56 -17.92 -3.52 -1.41
C TRP A 56 -17.17 -2.65 -0.40
N VAL A 57 -17.85 -1.66 0.16
CA VAL A 57 -17.30 -0.74 1.16
C VAL A 57 -18.02 -0.88 2.50
N PRO A 58 -17.34 -0.64 3.63
CA PRO A 58 -17.99 -0.55 4.93
C PRO A 58 -18.89 0.69 5.02
N GLU A 59 -19.84 0.66 5.95
CA GLU A 59 -20.76 1.79 6.21
C GLU A 59 -20.06 3.12 6.48
N SER A 60 -18.86 3.12 7.07
CA SER A 60 -18.07 4.31 7.36
C SER A 60 -17.63 5.10 6.12
N ARG A 61 -17.57 4.47 4.93
CA ARG A 61 -17.19 5.13 3.67
C ARG A 61 -18.36 5.80 2.95
N VAL A 62 -19.60 5.61 3.41
CA VAL A 62 -20.80 6.06 2.73
C VAL A 62 -21.49 7.15 3.55
N LEU A 63 -21.79 8.27 2.90
CA LEU A 63 -22.49 9.42 3.47
C LEU A 63 -23.78 9.69 2.71
N LYS A 64 -24.78 10.22 3.43
CA LYS A 64 -26.02 10.67 2.78
C LYS A 64 -25.74 11.81 1.82
N TYR A 65 -26.47 11.81 0.70
CA TYR A 65 -26.46 12.91 -0.25
C TYR A 65 -27.30 14.08 0.32
N VAL A 66 -26.69 14.89 1.17
CA VAL A 66 -27.28 16.07 1.83
C VAL A 66 -26.33 17.25 1.78
N ASP A 67 -26.84 18.47 1.92
CA ASP A 67 -26.09 19.72 1.75
C ASP A 67 -24.82 19.79 2.60
N THR A 68 -24.88 19.33 3.86
CA THR A 68 -23.72 19.30 4.75
C THR A 68 -22.58 18.43 4.20
N ASN A 69 -22.91 17.29 3.60
CA ASN A 69 -21.91 16.36 3.04
C ASN A 69 -21.43 16.81 1.65
N LEU A 70 -22.28 17.49 0.87
CA LEU A 70 -21.88 18.15 -0.39
C LEU A 70 -20.91 19.30 -0.12
N GLN A 71 -21.11 20.04 0.97
CA GLN A 71 -20.16 21.06 1.41
C GLN A 71 -18.82 20.43 1.82
N LYS A 72 -18.84 19.32 2.58
CA LYS A 72 -17.64 18.51 2.91
C LYS A 72 -16.92 18.06 1.63
N GLN A 73 -17.64 17.59 0.61
CA GLN A 73 -17.05 17.23 -0.68
C GLN A 73 -16.32 18.42 -1.35
N LYS A 74 -16.97 19.59 -1.42
CA LYS A 74 -16.36 20.81 -1.99
C LYS A 74 -15.12 21.26 -1.22
N GLU A 75 -15.15 21.17 0.10
CA GLU A 75 -14.02 21.51 0.98
C GLU A 75 -12.84 20.56 0.77
N LEU A 76 -13.09 19.25 0.71
CA LEU A 76 -12.06 18.24 0.41
C LEU A 76 -11.43 18.47 -0.97
N GLN A 77 -12.24 18.79 -1.99
CA GLN A 77 -11.73 19.12 -3.33
C GLN A 77 -10.87 20.39 -3.32
N LYS A 78 -11.28 21.44 -2.62
CA LYS A 78 -10.50 22.69 -2.48
C LYS A 78 -9.20 22.47 -1.71
N ALA A 79 -9.24 21.71 -0.61
CA ALA A 79 -8.06 21.38 0.18
C ALA A 79 -7.03 20.61 -0.67
N ASN A 80 -7.49 19.63 -1.45
CA ASN A 80 -6.64 18.84 -2.34
C ASN A 80 -6.05 19.66 -3.52
N GLN A 81 -6.75 20.70 -3.98
CA GLN A 81 -6.19 21.65 -4.97
C GLN A 81 -5.15 22.60 -4.36
N LYS A 82 -5.34 23.05 -3.11
CA LYS A 82 -4.38 23.92 -2.41
C LYS A 82 -3.08 23.19 -2.09
N THR A 83 -3.14 21.95 -1.63
CA THR A 83 -1.93 21.11 -1.43
C THR A 83 -1.18 20.84 -2.73
N LYS A 84 -1.88 20.71 -3.87
CA LYS A 84 -1.23 20.62 -5.19
C LYS A 84 -0.56 21.93 -5.63
N LYS A 85 -1.15 23.10 -5.32
CA LYS A 85 -0.55 24.42 -5.63
C LYS A 85 0.64 24.78 -4.73
N ASN A 86 0.61 24.43 -3.45
CA ASN A 86 1.74 24.69 -2.54
C ASN A 86 2.99 23.84 -2.86
N LYS A 87 2.84 22.70 -3.55
CA LYS A 87 3.98 21.90 -4.02
C LYS A 87 4.73 22.53 -5.21
N GLN A 88 4.24 23.63 -5.78
CA GLN A 88 4.85 24.34 -6.93
C GLN A 88 5.50 25.69 -6.58
N LYS A 89 5.45 26.16 -5.33
CA LYS A 89 6.20 27.34 -4.88
C LYS A 89 7.11 26.97 -3.72
N THR A 90 8.40 26.79 -4.01
CA THR A 90 9.45 26.89 -3.01
C THR A 90 9.52 28.32 -2.45
N PRO A 91 9.79 28.48 -1.15
CA PRO A 91 10.48 29.68 -0.68
C PRO A 91 11.71 29.30 0.16
N GLY A 92 12.82 29.99 -0.13
CA GLY A 92 14.00 30.04 0.71
C GLY A 92 13.80 30.96 1.92
N ALA A 93 14.64 30.69 2.92
CA ALA A 93 15.10 31.46 4.08
C ALA A 93 14.47 32.83 4.40
N GLY A 94 14.22 33.04 5.70
CA GLY A 94 14.09 34.36 6.32
C GLY A 94 13.48 34.33 7.72
N GLU A 95 14.27 34.75 8.71
CA GLU A 95 14.01 34.81 10.16
C GLU A 95 12.95 35.87 10.58
N GLY A 96 12.51 35.81 11.84
CA GLY A 96 12.19 37.04 12.60
C GLY A 96 10.82 37.15 13.30
N ALA A 97 10.81 36.76 14.59
CA ALA A 97 10.24 37.45 15.77
C ALA A 97 8.80 38.07 15.83
N SER A 98 8.15 37.72 16.95
CA SER A 98 7.42 38.58 17.91
C SER A 98 5.88 38.72 17.86
N SER A 99 5.29 38.25 18.99
CA SER A 99 4.17 38.73 19.82
C SER A 99 2.82 39.21 19.24
N GLY A 100 1.74 38.79 19.90
CA GLY A 100 0.39 39.33 19.70
C GLY A 100 -0.71 38.42 20.27
N GLU A 101 -0.83 38.38 21.60
CA GLU A 101 -1.92 37.72 22.33
C GLU A 101 -3.23 38.53 22.22
N MET A 102 -4.35 37.88 21.90
CA MET A 102 -5.71 38.31 22.27
C MET A 102 -6.66 37.09 22.38
N PRO A 103 -7.68 37.12 23.25
CA PRO A 103 -8.29 35.92 23.83
C PRO A 103 -9.59 35.46 23.14
N GLN A 104 -9.86 34.15 23.14
CA GLN A 104 -11.15 33.57 22.74
C GLN A 104 -11.68 32.52 23.76
N PRO A 105 -13.01 32.30 23.83
CA PRO A 105 -13.77 31.90 25.03
C PRO A 105 -13.86 30.37 25.24
N PRO A 106 -14.49 29.85 26.33
CA PRO A 106 -14.08 28.60 26.97
C PRO A 106 -14.62 27.34 26.29
N ARG A 107 -13.71 26.37 26.05
CA ARG A 107 -14.01 25.01 25.57
C ARG A 107 -14.71 24.16 26.66
N LYS A 108 -15.88 23.61 26.35
CA LYS A 108 -16.50 22.52 27.10
C LYS A 108 -15.64 21.25 26.98
N LYS A 109 -15.23 20.72 28.14
CA LYS A 109 -14.45 19.47 28.31
C LYS A 109 -15.20 18.28 27.67
N ARG A 110 -14.66 17.73 26.58
CA ARG A 110 -14.92 16.33 26.19
C ARG A 110 -13.85 15.46 26.83
N ALA A 111 -14.29 14.34 27.38
CA ALA A 111 -13.48 13.35 28.08
C ALA A 111 -12.27 12.94 27.23
N ARG A 112 -11.12 12.83 27.90
CA ARG A 112 -9.81 12.54 27.33
C ARG A 112 -9.84 11.11 26.78
N VAL A 113 -10.00 10.98 25.47
CA VAL A 113 -9.74 9.73 24.75
C VAL A 113 -8.22 9.58 24.69
N ASP A 114 -7.73 8.36 24.91
CA ASP A 114 -6.32 8.03 24.88
C ASP A 114 -5.66 8.54 23.58
N PRO A 115 -4.58 9.35 23.62
CA PRO A 115 -3.97 9.96 22.43
C PRO A 115 -3.40 8.94 21.43
N THR A 116 -3.27 7.68 21.84
CA THR A 116 -2.66 6.61 21.04
C THR A 116 -3.63 5.93 20.08
N VAL A 117 -4.95 6.13 20.23
CA VAL A 117 -5.96 5.51 19.35
C VAL A 117 -6.42 6.54 18.32
N GLU A 118 -5.79 6.52 17.14
CA GLU A 118 -6.27 7.32 16.01
C GLU A 118 -7.66 6.83 15.56
N SER A 119 -8.53 7.76 15.14
CA SER A 119 -9.83 7.41 14.59
C SER A 119 -9.68 6.63 13.27
N GLU A 120 -10.56 5.66 13.04
CA GLU A 120 -10.63 4.86 11.81
C GLU A 120 -10.70 5.73 10.53
N GLU A 121 -11.25 6.94 10.62
CA GLU A 121 -11.22 7.95 9.53
C GLU A 121 -9.82 8.55 9.30
N THR A 122 -9.02 8.79 10.34
CA THR A 122 -7.63 9.26 10.19
C THR A 122 -6.74 8.14 9.62
N PHE A 123 -7.05 6.89 9.99
CA PHE A 123 -6.41 5.67 9.52
C PHE A 123 -6.56 5.46 8.00
N ILE A 124 -7.76 5.64 7.44
CA ILE A 124 -8.04 5.39 6.00
C ILE A 124 -7.59 6.57 5.10
N ASN A 125 -7.52 7.79 5.64
CA ASN A 125 -7.23 9.00 4.85
C ASN A 125 -5.74 9.32 4.67
N ARG A 126 -4.83 8.45 5.12
CA ARG A 126 -3.39 8.70 4.96
C ARG A 126 -3.01 8.63 3.48
N VAL A 127 -2.33 9.67 3.02
CA VAL A 127 -1.91 9.79 1.61
C VAL A 127 -0.89 8.69 1.32
N GLU A 128 -1.22 7.83 0.36
CA GLU A 128 -0.31 6.79 -0.13
C GLU A 128 1.05 7.40 -0.51
N VAL A 129 2.10 6.84 0.07
CA VAL A 129 3.46 7.28 -0.21
C VAL A 129 3.88 6.70 -1.54
N LYS A 130 3.97 7.55 -2.58
CA LYS A 130 4.32 7.06 -3.92
C LYS A 130 5.82 6.76 -4.05
N VAL A 131 6.19 5.49 -3.91
CA VAL A 131 7.51 4.99 -4.29
C VAL A 131 7.63 5.02 -5.82
N LYS A 132 8.65 5.68 -6.35
CA LYS A 132 8.88 5.77 -7.80
C LYS A 132 9.70 4.57 -8.26
N ILE A 133 9.13 3.75 -9.13
CA ILE A 133 9.88 2.67 -9.80
C ILE A 133 10.71 3.28 -10.95
N PRO A 134 12.03 3.01 -11.03
CA PRO A 134 12.86 3.39 -12.17
C PRO A 134 12.28 2.92 -13.50
N GLU A 135 12.38 3.72 -14.56
CA GLU A 135 11.82 3.40 -15.88
C GLU A 135 12.41 2.10 -16.44
N GLU A 136 13.68 1.82 -16.12
CA GLU A 136 14.42 0.64 -16.53
C GLU A 136 13.89 -0.66 -15.90
N LEU A 137 13.20 -0.57 -14.75
CA LEU A 137 12.61 -1.73 -14.07
C LEU A 137 11.15 -1.99 -14.47
N LYS A 138 10.51 -1.03 -15.16
CA LYS A 138 9.11 -1.21 -15.57
C LYS A 138 8.92 -2.29 -16.65
N PRO A 139 9.78 -2.42 -17.68
CA PRO A 139 9.68 -3.53 -18.63
C PRO A 139 9.73 -4.88 -17.93
N TRP A 140 10.62 -5.06 -16.95
CA TRP A 140 10.70 -6.29 -16.16
C TRP A 140 9.41 -6.61 -15.39
N LEU A 141 8.70 -5.61 -14.86
CA LEU A 141 7.39 -5.81 -14.22
C LEU A 141 6.30 -6.21 -15.22
N VAL A 142 6.36 -5.67 -16.43
CA VAL A 142 5.42 -6.01 -17.50
C VAL A 142 5.68 -7.43 -18.00
N ASP A 143 6.93 -7.78 -18.22
CA ASP A 143 7.35 -9.12 -18.66
C ASP A 143 7.03 -10.17 -17.60
N ASP A 144 7.34 -9.90 -16.33
CA ASP A 144 6.96 -10.75 -15.19
C ASP A 144 5.44 -10.99 -15.14
N TRP A 145 4.64 -9.93 -15.28
CA TRP A 145 3.18 -10.07 -15.35
C TRP A 145 2.75 -10.92 -16.54
N ASP A 146 3.34 -10.73 -17.72
CA ASP A 146 3.00 -11.48 -18.94
C ASP A 146 3.36 -12.97 -18.81
N LEU A 147 4.57 -13.28 -18.34
CA LEU A 147 5.07 -14.63 -18.11
C LEU A 147 4.13 -15.42 -17.19
N ILE A 148 3.75 -14.85 -16.05
CA ILE A 148 2.89 -15.53 -15.08
C ILE A 148 1.43 -15.58 -15.56
N THR A 149 0.86 -14.44 -15.97
CA THR A 149 -0.59 -14.34 -16.15
C THR A 149 -1.06 -14.78 -17.53
N ARG A 150 -0.28 -14.51 -18.58
CA ARG A 150 -0.61 -14.84 -19.97
C ARG A 150 0.08 -16.10 -20.45
N GLN A 151 1.39 -16.22 -20.25
CA GLN A 151 2.17 -17.37 -20.73
C GLN A 151 2.11 -18.59 -19.82
N LYS A 152 1.50 -18.46 -18.63
CA LYS A 152 1.32 -19.55 -17.66
C LYS A 152 2.64 -20.18 -17.24
N GLN A 153 3.67 -19.35 -17.13
CA GLN A 153 4.93 -19.75 -16.53
C GLN A 153 4.91 -19.49 -15.02
N LEU A 154 5.81 -20.13 -14.31
CA LEU A 154 6.05 -19.94 -12.89
C LEU A 154 7.53 -19.66 -12.68
N PHE A 155 7.84 -18.82 -11.70
CA PHE A 155 9.22 -18.63 -11.28
C PHE A 155 9.73 -19.90 -10.58
N HIS A 156 10.97 -20.29 -10.85
CA HIS A 156 11.56 -21.44 -10.18
C HIS A 156 11.76 -21.16 -8.69
N LEU A 157 11.16 -22.01 -7.86
CA LEU A 157 11.31 -21.97 -6.41
C LEU A 157 11.87 -23.31 -5.91
N PRO A 158 12.76 -23.30 -4.90
CA PRO A 158 13.36 -22.12 -4.26
C PRO A 158 14.26 -21.30 -5.22
N ALA A 159 14.29 -19.99 -5.03
CA ALA A 159 15.03 -19.07 -5.90
C ALA A 159 16.54 -19.31 -5.80
N LYS A 160 17.23 -19.41 -6.95
CA LYS A 160 18.71 -19.53 -7.01
C LYS A 160 19.40 -18.39 -6.26
N LYS A 161 18.85 -17.18 -6.38
CA LYS A 161 19.27 -15.99 -5.64
C LYS A 161 18.05 -15.39 -4.94
N ASN A 162 17.92 -15.70 -3.65
CA ASN A 162 16.76 -15.31 -2.87
C ASN A 162 16.85 -13.86 -2.36
N VAL A 163 15.74 -13.35 -1.82
CA VAL A 163 15.66 -11.97 -1.31
C VAL A 163 16.67 -11.70 -0.21
N ASP A 164 16.90 -12.65 0.71
CA ASP A 164 17.88 -12.48 1.78
C ASP A 164 19.29 -12.22 1.23
N THR A 165 19.74 -13.02 0.25
CA THR A 165 21.04 -12.81 -0.42
C THR A 165 21.09 -11.47 -1.16
N ILE A 166 20.02 -11.06 -1.85
CA ILE A 166 19.98 -9.77 -2.56
C ILE A 166 20.12 -8.60 -1.58
N LEU A 167 19.42 -8.67 -0.45
CA LEU A 167 19.46 -7.64 0.58
C LEU A 167 20.82 -7.58 1.28
N GLU A 168 21.43 -8.73 1.54
CA GLU A 168 22.79 -8.82 2.09
C GLU A 168 23.84 -8.26 1.12
N ASP A 169 23.77 -8.63 -0.16
CA ASP A 169 24.64 -8.09 -1.21
C ASP A 169 24.55 -6.55 -1.29
N TYR A 170 23.34 -6.00 -1.18
CA TYR A 170 23.14 -4.56 -1.14
C TYR A 170 23.74 -3.93 0.12
N ALA A 171 23.52 -4.51 1.30
CA ALA A 171 24.11 -4.00 2.54
C ALA A 171 25.64 -3.95 2.43
N ASN A 172 26.27 -5.04 1.96
CA ASN A 172 27.71 -5.14 1.75
C ASN A 172 28.22 -4.15 0.68
N TYR A 173 27.46 -3.95 -0.39
CA TYR A 173 27.74 -2.93 -1.41
C TYR A 173 27.73 -1.50 -0.83
N LYS A 174 26.85 -1.21 0.13
CA LYS A 174 26.82 0.10 0.81
C LYS A 174 27.96 0.27 1.80
N LYS A 175 28.30 -0.78 2.56
CA LYS A 175 29.44 -0.79 3.49
C LYS A 175 30.75 -0.50 2.76
N SER A 176 31.00 -1.18 1.65
CA SER A 176 32.23 -0.97 0.85
C SER A 176 32.36 0.43 0.22
N ARG A 177 31.27 1.20 0.12
CA ARG A 177 31.25 2.56 -0.49
C ARG A 177 31.12 3.70 0.52
N GLY A 178 30.93 3.42 1.82
CA GLY A 178 30.65 4.44 2.83
C GLY A 178 31.46 4.21 4.11
N ASN A 179 32.08 5.27 4.64
CA ASN A 179 33.03 5.19 5.75
C ASN A 179 32.44 5.70 7.09
N SER A 180 31.12 5.62 7.31
CA SER A 180 30.48 6.15 8.52
C SER A 180 29.46 5.18 9.13
N ASP A 181 29.67 4.81 10.39
CA ASP A 181 28.87 3.85 11.17
C ASP A 181 27.37 4.18 11.17
N ASN A 182 27.02 5.47 11.25
CA ASN A 182 25.61 5.92 11.23
C ASN A 182 24.88 5.56 9.91
N LYS A 183 25.60 5.53 8.78
CA LYS A 183 25.01 5.12 7.49
C LYS A 183 24.86 3.61 7.41
N GLU A 184 25.76 2.85 8.02
CA GLU A 184 25.66 1.39 8.06
C GLU A 184 24.45 0.95 8.88
N TYR A 185 24.25 1.53 10.08
CA TYR A 185 23.07 1.24 10.89
C TYR A 185 21.77 1.51 10.12
N ALA A 186 21.66 2.68 9.49
CA ALA A 186 20.47 3.02 8.71
C ALA A 186 20.24 2.07 7.52
N VAL A 187 21.29 1.61 6.85
CA VAL A 187 21.17 0.62 5.76
C VAL A 187 20.65 -0.72 6.29
N ASN A 188 21.18 -1.19 7.43
CA ASN A 188 20.75 -2.44 8.04
C ASN A 188 19.28 -2.37 8.49
N GLU A 189 18.84 -1.26 9.08
CA GLU A 189 17.44 -1.03 9.45
C GLU A 189 16.50 -1.05 8.23
N VAL A 190 16.91 -0.39 7.13
CA VAL A 190 16.12 -0.41 5.88
C VAL A 190 16.04 -1.81 5.29
N VAL A 191 17.16 -2.54 5.27
CA VAL A 191 17.21 -3.92 4.78
C VAL A 191 16.32 -4.84 5.61
N ALA A 192 16.38 -4.73 6.94
CA ALA A 192 15.52 -5.48 7.84
C ALA A 192 14.04 -5.14 7.60
N GLY A 193 13.70 -3.87 7.44
CA GLY A 193 12.34 -3.42 7.11
C GLY A 193 11.84 -3.99 5.78
N ILE A 194 12.65 -3.94 4.71
CA ILE A 194 12.28 -4.52 3.41
C ILE A 194 12.01 -6.02 3.54
N ARG A 195 12.87 -6.76 4.27
CA ARG A 195 12.70 -8.19 4.52
C ARG A 195 11.38 -8.49 5.24
N GLU A 196 11.08 -7.73 6.30
CA GLU A 196 9.87 -7.94 7.09
C GLU A 196 8.61 -7.64 6.27
N TYR A 197 8.59 -6.51 5.55
CA TYR A 197 7.51 -6.19 4.63
C TYR A 197 7.34 -7.27 3.55
N PHE A 198 8.44 -7.79 3.01
CA PHE A 198 8.39 -8.86 2.02
C PHE A 198 7.74 -10.12 2.60
N ASN A 199 8.19 -10.58 3.77
CA ASN A 199 7.66 -11.77 4.43
C ASN A 199 6.16 -11.66 4.74
N VAL A 200 5.71 -10.50 5.24
CA VAL A 200 4.30 -10.26 5.56
C VAL A 200 3.42 -10.10 4.31
N MET A 201 3.93 -9.40 3.29
CA MET A 201 3.12 -9.03 2.12
C MET A 201 3.11 -10.08 1.01
N LEU A 202 4.08 -11.00 0.96
CA LEU A 202 4.22 -11.95 -0.15
C LEU A 202 2.91 -12.73 -0.36
N GLY A 203 2.46 -13.45 0.67
CA GLY A 203 1.27 -14.30 0.59
C GLY A 203 -0.05 -13.55 0.39
N THR A 204 -0.10 -12.23 0.61
CA THR A 204 -1.35 -11.47 0.58
C THR A 204 -1.44 -10.55 -0.64
N GLN A 205 -0.35 -9.88 -1.03
CA GLN A 205 -0.37 -8.75 -1.96
C GLN A 205 0.59 -8.88 -3.15
N LEU A 206 1.59 -9.77 -3.11
CA LEU A 206 2.65 -9.81 -4.14
C LEU A 206 2.50 -10.96 -5.15
N LEU A 207 1.58 -11.90 -4.91
CA LEU A 207 1.32 -13.05 -5.79
C LEU A 207 0.11 -12.83 -6.68
N TYR A 208 0.27 -13.12 -7.97
CA TYR A 208 -0.83 -13.24 -8.92
C TYR A 208 -1.68 -14.47 -8.60
N LYS A 209 -2.91 -14.52 -9.14
CA LYS A 209 -3.83 -15.65 -8.92
C LYS A 209 -3.20 -16.99 -9.36
N PHE A 210 -2.43 -17.00 -10.44
CA PHE A 210 -1.82 -18.22 -10.98
C PHE A 210 -0.69 -18.80 -10.11
N GLU A 211 -0.06 -18.00 -9.25
CA GLU A 211 1.01 -18.44 -8.34
C GLU A 211 0.47 -19.03 -7.03
N ARG A 212 -0.85 -18.96 -6.79
CA ARG A 212 -1.44 -19.36 -5.50
C ARG A 212 -1.26 -20.85 -5.17
N PRO A 213 -1.39 -21.79 -6.12
CA PRO A 213 -1.08 -23.20 -5.84
C PRO A 213 0.40 -23.42 -5.49
N GLN A 214 1.34 -22.82 -6.22
CA GLN A 214 2.78 -22.92 -5.93
C GLN A 214 3.09 -22.39 -4.52
N TYR A 215 2.50 -21.27 -4.13
CA TYR A 215 2.65 -20.74 -2.77
C TYR A 215 2.10 -21.68 -1.69
N ALA A 216 0.95 -22.30 -1.94
CA ALA A 216 0.38 -23.27 -1.00
C ALA A 216 1.26 -24.52 -0.85
N GLU A 217 1.88 -25.00 -1.94
CA GLU A 217 2.85 -26.09 -1.92
C GLU A 217 4.10 -25.71 -1.11
N ILE A 218 4.66 -24.53 -1.34
CA ILE A 218 5.80 -24.02 -0.57
C ILE A 218 5.50 -23.95 0.94
N LEU A 219 4.32 -23.49 1.34
CA LEU A 219 3.93 -23.46 2.76
C LEU A 219 3.77 -24.85 3.36
N ALA A 220 3.39 -25.85 2.56
CA ALA A 220 3.25 -27.23 3.01
C ALA A 220 4.62 -27.92 3.14
N ASP A 221 5.50 -27.71 2.16
CA ASP A 221 6.83 -28.34 2.11
C ASP A 221 7.84 -27.65 3.04
N HIS A 222 7.66 -26.35 3.29
CA HIS A 222 8.57 -25.51 4.07
C HIS A 222 7.81 -24.57 5.03
N PRO A 223 7.11 -25.11 6.06
CA PRO A 223 6.21 -24.33 6.92
C PRO A 223 6.91 -23.24 7.73
N ASP A 224 8.17 -23.46 8.12
CA ASP A 224 8.94 -22.52 8.94
C ASP A 224 9.86 -21.60 8.13
N ALA A 225 9.93 -21.77 6.80
CA ALA A 225 10.82 -20.99 5.96
C ALA A 225 10.23 -19.58 5.72
N PRO A 226 10.97 -18.50 6.02
CA PRO A 226 10.53 -17.16 5.66
C PRO A 226 10.54 -17.01 4.13
N MET A 227 9.57 -16.28 3.60
CA MET A 227 9.41 -16.13 2.15
C MET A 227 10.61 -15.44 1.50
N SER A 228 11.36 -14.62 2.25
CA SER A 228 12.60 -13.99 1.80
C SER A 228 13.73 -14.99 1.49
N GLN A 229 13.66 -16.21 2.02
CA GLN A 229 14.62 -17.29 1.71
C GLN A 229 14.20 -18.14 0.53
N VAL A 230 12.92 -18.10 0.16
CA VAL A 230 12.34 -18.93 -0.91
C VAL A 230 12.22 -18.16 -2.22
N TYR A 231 11.77 -16.91 -2.17
CA TYR A 231 11.48 -16.11 -3.37
C TYR A 231 12.67 -15.22 -3.77
N GLY A 232 12.64 -14.75 -5.02
CA GLY A 232 13.73 -14.00 -5.65
C GLY A 232 13.42 -12.54 -6.01
N ALA A 233 14.26 -11.99 -6.89
CA ALA A 233 14.20 -10.58 -7.28
C ALA A 233 12.87 -10.12 -7.93
N PRO A 234 12.17 -10.91 -8.78
CA PRO A 234 10.92 -10.46 -9.38
C PRO A 234 9.85 -10.13 -8.34
N HIS A 235 9.63 -11.02 -7.37
CA HIS A 235 8.69 -10.80 -6.27
C HIS A 235 9.12 -9.65 -5.38
N LEU A 236 10.42 -9.51 -5.11
CA LEU A 236 10.97 -8.38 -4.36
C LEU A 236 10.70 -7.05 -5.07
N LEU A 237 10.80 -7.00 -6.40
CA LEU A 237 10.48 -5.80 -7.17
C LEU A 237 8.98 -5.45 -7.08
N ARG A 238 8.09 -6.46 -7.09
CA ARG A 238 6.65 -6.25 -6.89
C ARG A 238 6.33 -5.60 -5.54
N LEU A 239 7.13 -5.87 -4.49
CA LEU A 239 6.97 -5.21 -3.19
C LEU A 239 7.00 -3.69 -3.33
N PHE A 240 7.95 -3.13 -4.10
CA PHE A 240 8.09 -1.67 -4.25
C PHE A 240 6.92 -1.01 -4.97
N VAL A 241 6.10 -1.78 -5.71
CA VAL A 241 4.84 -1.31 -6.31
C VAL A 241 3.74 -1.18 -5.25
N ARG A 242 3.78 -1.98 -4.17
CA ARG A 242 2.73 -2.05 -3.13
C ARG A 242 3.09 -1.41 -1.81
N ILE A 243 4.38 -1.34 -1.47
CA ILE A 243 4.86 -0.88 -0.16
C ILE A 243 4.49 0.57 0.14
N GLY A 244 4.28 1.40 -0.90
CA GLY A 244 3.85 2.79 -0.77
C GLY A 244 2.56 2.98 0.03
N ALA A 245 1.61 2.06 -0.14
CA ALA A 245 0.38 2.04 0.65
C ALA A 245 0.68 1.72 2.12
N MET A 246 1.59 0.79 2.38
CA MET A 246 1.95 0.36 3.74
C MET A 246 2.70 1.45 4.52
N LEU A 247 3.58 2.20 3.85
CA LEU A 247 4.34 3.30 4.47
C LEU A 247 3.44 4.43 4.96
N ALA A 248 2.25 4.60 4.38
CA ALA A 248 1.28 5.56 4.88
C ALA A 248 0.88 5.23 6.34
N TYR A 249 0.87 3.95 6.72
CA TYR A 249 0.46 3.51 8.06
C TYR A 249 1.61 3.51 9.08
N THR A 250 2.86 3.64 8.64
CA THR A 250 4.02 3.73 9.55
C THR A 250 4.10 5.14 10.17
N PRO A 251 4.20 5.27 11.51
CA PRO A 251 4.31 6.58 12.17
C PRO A 251 5.72 7.18 11.96
N LEU A 252 5.94 7.77 10.79
CA LEU A 252 7.18 8.46 10.43
C LEU A 252 6.92 9.96 10.31
N ASP A 253 7.81 10.78 10.88
CA ASP A 253 7.84 12.21 10.60
C ASP A 253 8.35 12.47 9.17
N GLU A 254 8.13 13.68 8.66
CA GLU A 254 8.47 14.03 7.27
C GLU A 254 9.96 13.82 6.94
N LYS A 255 10.87 14.06 7.89
CA LYS A 255 12.31 13.90 7.67
C LYS A 255 12.69 12.43 7.59
N SER A 256 12.18 11.60 8.51
CA SER A 256 12.41 10.16 8.49
C SER A 256 11.79 9.49 7.26
N LEU A 257 10.59 9.93 6.85
CA LEU A 257 9.96 9.43 5.63
C LEU A 257 10.77 9.80 4.37
N ALA A 258 11.24 11.04 4.27
CA ALA A 258 12.10 11.46 3.16
C ALA A 258 13.42 10.68 3.13
N LEU A 259 14.03 10.43 4.30
CA LEU A 259 15.24 9.64 4.41
C LEU A 259 15.01 8.18 4.00
N LEU A 260 13.94 7.55 4.48
CA LEU A 260 13.54 6.21 4.08
C LEU A 260 13.32 6.12 2.57
N LEU A 261 12.58 7.05 1.99
CA LEU A 261 12.36 7.10 0.54
C LEU A 261 13.67 7.21 -0.25
N ASN A 262 14.65 7.98 0.24
CA ASN A 262 15.96 8.04 -0.38
C ASN A 262 16.68 6.68 -0.37
N TYR A 263 16.61 5.95 0.75
CA TYR A 263 17.18 4.60 0.82
C TYR A 263 16.45 3.59 -0.07
N LEU A 264 15.12 3.65 -0.15
CA LEU A 264 14.34 2.79 -1.05
C LEU A 264 14.68 3.10 -2.52
N GLN A 265 14.84 4.37 -2.88
CA GLN A 265 15.26 4.77 -4.23
C GLN A 265 16.71 4.34 -4.54
N ASP A 266 17.61 4.41 -3.57
CA ASP A 266 18.98 3.93 -3.72
C ASP A 266 19.02 2.41 -3.92
N PHE A 267 18.21 1.65 -3.17
CA PHE A 267 18.05 0.22 -3.37
C PHE A 267 17.48 -0.11 -4.75
N LEU A 268 16.45 0.60 -5.22
CA LEU A 268 15.91 0.42 -6.56
C LEU A 268 16.96 0.71 -7.65
N LYS A 269 17.84 1.71 -7.47
CA LYS A 269 18.98 1.94 -8.36
C LYS A 269 20.00 0.81 -8.33
N TYR A 270 20.22 0.20 -7.16
CA TYR A 270 21.04 -1.01 -7.05
C TYR A 270 20.41 -2.17 -7.84
N LEU A 271 19.09 -2.37 -7.79
CA LEU A 271 18.41 -3.36 -8.62
C LEU A 271 18.56 -3.06 -10.12
N VAL A 272 18.43 -1.80 -10.55
CA VAL A 272 18.69 -1.39 -11.95
C VAL A 272 20.10 -1.80 -12.38
N LYS A 273 21.10 -1.45 -11.58
CA LYS A 273 22.52 -1.72 -11.89
C LYS A 273 22.81 -3.22 -12.03
N ASN A 274 22.12 -4.05 -11.26
CA ASN A 274 22.28 -5.51 -11.27
C ASN A 274 21.16 -6.22 -12.02
N SER A 275 20.36 -5.50 -12.81
CA SER A 275 19.19 -6.08 -13.48
C SER A 275 19.52 -7.28 -14.39
N PRO A 276 20.65 -7.32 -15.13
CA PRO A 276 20.96 -8.48 -15.99
C PRO A 276 21.23 -9.77 -15.23
N THR A 277 21.58 -9.69 -13.93
CA THR A 277 21.85 -10.87 -13.10
C THR A 277 20.69 -11.20 -12.17
N LEU A 278 19.81 -10.23 -11.90
CA LEU A 278 18.66 -10.39 -11.00
C LEU A 278 17.38 -10.77 -11.74
N PHE A 279 17.22 -10.37 -13.00
CA PHE A 279 16.01 -10.62 -13.76
C PHE A 279 16.35 -11.38 -15.04
N SER A 280 15.80 -12.57 -15.18
CA SER A 280 15.92 -13.38 -16.40
C SER A 280 14.64 -14.17 -16.64
N ALA A 281 14.21 -14.21 -17.90
CA ALA A 281 13.11 -15.08 -18.32
C ALA A 281 13.47 -16.57 -18.18
N THR A 282 14.75 -16.92 -18.14
CA THR A 282 15.22 -18.30 -17.93
C THR A 282 15.01 -18.82 -16.51
N ASP A 283 14.64 -17.94 -15.57
CA ASP A 283 14.27 -18.34 -14.22
C ASP A 283 12.77 -18.68 -14.10
N TYR A 284 12.07 -18.74 -15.23
CA TYR A 284 10.68 -19.16 -15.33
C TYR A 284 10.57 -20.44 -16.16
N GLU A 285 9.59 -21.27 -15.81
CA GLU A 285 9.22 -22.46 -16.56
C GLU A 285 7.73 -22.51 -16.84
N VAL A 286 7.34 -23.10 -17.97
CA VAL A 286 5.94 -23.36 -18.28
C VAL A 286 5.37 -24.31 -17.25
N ALA A 287 4.27 -23.90 -16.60
CA ALA A 287 3.64 -24.72 -15.58
C ALA A 287 3.10 -26.02 -16.19
N PRO A 288 3.29 -27.18 -15.53
CA PRO A 288 2.84 -28.46 -16.06
C PRO A 288 1.30 -28.55 -16.05
N PRO A 289 0.69 -29.39 -16.90
CA PRO A 289 -0.77 -29.51 -16.99
C PRO A 289 -1.47 -29.83 -15.66
N GLU A 290 -0.81 -30.56 -14.76
CA GLU A 290 -1.30 -30.88 -13.42
C GLU A 290 -1.44 -29.62 -12.56
N TYR A 291 -0.49 -28.68 -12.69
CA TYR A 291 -0.52 -27.40 -11.99
C TYR A 291 -1.70 -26.55 -12.45
N HIS A 292 -1.98 -26.52 -13.75
CA HIS A 292 -3.11 -25.76 -14.31
C HIS A 292 -4.44 -26.15 -13.67
N ARG A 293 -4.65 -27.44 -13.38
CA ARG A 293 -5.88 -27.93 -12.73
C ARG A 293 -6.06 -27.38 -11.30
N LYS A 294 -4.97 -27.11 -10.60
CA LYS A 294 -4.98 -26.50 -9.26
C LYS A 294 -5.20 -24.98 -9.31
N ALA A 295 -4.85 -24.33 -10.43
CA ALA A 295 -4.80 -22.88 -10.58
C ALA A 295 -6.08 -22.22 -11.13
N VAL A 296 -7.11 -23.01 -11.49
CA VAL A 296 -8.40 -22.52 -12.04
C VAL A 296 -9.23 -21.81 -10.97
#